data_AF-A0A6L7WQT8-F1
#
_entry.id   AF-A0A6L7WQT8-F1
#
_cell.length_a   1.000
_cell.length_b   1.000
_cell.length_c   1.000
_cell.angle_alpha   90.00
_cell.angle_beta   90.00
_cell.angle_gamma   90.00
#
_symmetry.space_group_name_H-M   'P 1'
#
loop_
_entity.id
_entity.type
_entity.pdbx_description
1 polymer ?
#
loop_
_entity_poly.entity_id
_entity_poly.type
_entity_poly.pdbx_seq_one_letter_code
_entity_poly.pdbx_strand_id
1 'polypeptide(L)'
;MTEHIDFLTPNTAQIRHQIKNIIESYNHDWDVIAELAQNSVDAINIQNPVKGHLKLSIDASARTVVFEDNGCGISPHDLPHLLKPFSSDKVQNTSLIGYKGVGISFVIFSSTRFAIETHHKSGSTRAVIQGASAWVNSHTDELPKLQLEEMDAIKSCGTKISLTLPEENEFFRLSFSQLEMVLRTRTAVGDTRTIWGEEANKDILLSFTDLDGECHQKQTDCSYYLPTTKARRQHYISLPDFQDWNTGKRSDRLRRKKLRDKLVYLDGKKHRSGRSIKYWACFVPTRKTWDELSVQSGLISRDILNLKPADRTQEYADKEYLFSGGMFTSTKGMPTGIRTDIRPRGSAGYLPNFFIVVDDPQLSFDIGRKSIPGRQLGMLRDVASEVFREFINEIKPYIGGEPRGQEDGWDRTATFNEIRDMADLNSRKTHFLKMPAGQEATVAGIFFELLGRGTIKDLVPYISGYKSKYDLYAKYKKSDVVIEFKYALHSLIDDFDDDRKLFDEIDIAVVWEITERDHQTAARRGLDLQEIEGGLTASPDPLFQYELSLGPTSPIRITCLKELL
;
A
#
# COMPACT_ATOMS: atom_id res chain seq x y z
N MET A 1 24.53 -28.16 56.03
CA MET A 1 25.17 -26.91 55.58
C MET A 1 24.16 -26.19 54.71
N THR A 2 23.84 -24.94 55.03
CA THR A 2 22.94 -24.10 54.25
C THR A 2 23.80 -23.29 53.29
N GLU A 3 23.66 -23.54 51.99
CA GLU A 3 24.35 -22.78 50.96
C GLU A 3 23.56 -21.51 50.66
N HIS A 4 24.21 -20.35 50.79
CA HIS A 4 23.63 -19.07 50.41
C HIS A 4 24.00 -18.77 48.97
N ILE A 5 23.07 -19.04 48.06
CA ILE A 5 23.20 -18.69 46.64
C ILE A 5 22.63 -17.29 46.43
N ASP A 6 23.37 -16.43 45.72
CA ASP A 6 22.88 -15.11 45.34
C ASP A 6 21.73 -15.26 44.32
N PHE A 7 20.52 -14.92 44.77
CA PHE A 7 19.29 -15.04 43.98
C PHE A 7 19.25 -14.10 42.77
N LEU A 8 19.99 -12.99 42.79
CA LEU A 8 19.91 -11.94 41.77
C LEU A 8 21.04 -12.00 40.73
N THR A 9 22.06 -12.82 40.95
CA THR A 9 23.17 -12.94 40.01
C THR A 9 22.91 -14.05 38.99
N PRO A 10 22.63 -13.72 37.71
CA PRO A 10 22.39 -14.73 36.70
C PRO A 10 23.70 -15.45 36.35
N ASN A 11 23.60 -16.76 36.10
CA ASN A 11 24.71 -17.52 35.52
C ASN A 11 24.84 -17.29 34.01
N THR A 12 25.93 -17.75 33.42
CA THR A 12 26.23 -17.61 31.98
C THR A 12 25.11 -18.13 31.07
N ALA A 13 24.47 -19.24 31.40
CA ALA A 13 23.39 -19.81 30.60
C ALA A 13 22.13 -18.93 30.63
N GLN A 14 21.81 -18.36 31.79
CA GLN A 14 20.72 -17.40 31.95
C GLN A 14 21.00 -16.11 31.16
N ILE A 15 22.23 -15.59 31.22
CA ILE A 15 22.65 -14.41 30.43
C ILE A 15 22.54 -14.71 28.93
N ARG A 16 23.04 -15.87 28.47
CA ARG A 16 22.94 -16.31 27.07
C ARG A 16 21.47 -16.35 26.61
N HIS A 17 20.59 -16.95 27.41
CA HIS A 17 19.17 -17.02 27.11
C HIS A 17 18.50 -15.64 27.05
N GLN A 18 18.81 -14.73 27.99
CA GLN A 18 18.27 -13.36 27.97
C GLN A 18 18.72 -12.58 26.73
N ILE A 19 19.98 -12.70 26.32
CA ILE A 19 20.50 -12.06 25.11
C ILE A 19 19.81 -12.66 23.87
N LYS A 20 19.62 -13.98 23.82
CA LYS A 20 18.88 -14.63 22.74
C LYS A 20 17.46 -14.07 22.61
N ASN A 21 16.76 -13.91 23.72
CA ASN A 21 15.42 -13.30 23.74
C ASN A 21 15.44 -11.83 23.24
N ILE A 22 16.51 -11.07 23.53
CA ILE A 22 16.70 -9.73 22.97
C ILE A 22 16.83 -9.81 21.46
N ILE A 23 17.68 -10.68 20.93
CA ILE A 23 17.89 -10.85 19.48
C ILE A 23 16.58 -11.25 18.79
N GLU A 24 15.85 -12.23 19.33
CA GLU A 24 14.55 -12.70 18.81
C GLU A 24 13.42 -11.65 18.90
N SER A 25 13.65 -10.56 19.64
CA SER A 25 12.70 -9.44 19.72
C SER A 25 12.85 -8.46 18.55
N TYR A 26 13.95 -8.50 17.79
CA TYR A 26 14.12 -7.77 16.54
C TYR A 26 13.61 -8.63 15.38
N ASN A 27 12.94 -8.01 14.41
CA ASN A 27 12.23 -8.74 13.36
C ASN A 27 12.86 -8.55 11.98
N HIS A 28 13.80 -7.61 11.83
CA HIS A 28 14.32 -7.24 10.53
C HIS A 28 15.84 -7.16 10.53
N ASP A 29 16.46 -7.62 9.45
CA ASP A 29 17.92 -7.62 9.32
C ASP A 29 18.52 -6.20 9.34
N TRP A 30 17.77 -5.21 8.84
CA TRP A 30 18.19 -3.81 8.86
C TRP A 30 18.10 -3.17 10.26
N ASP A 31 17.58 -3.87 11.29
CA ASP A 31 17.54 -3.38 12.67
C ASP A 31 18.94 -3.06 13.22
N VAL A 32 19.98 -3.79 12.77
CA VAL A 32 21.38 -3.51 13.13
C VAL A 32 21.76 -2.09 12.70
N ILE A 33 21.39 -1.71 11.48
CA ILE A 33 21.63 -0.37 10.93
C ILE A 33 20.76 0.66 11.65
N ALA A 34 19.51 0.33 11.98
CA ALA A 34 18.59 1.22 12.68
C ALA A 34 19.07 1.59 14.08
N GLU A 35 19.65 0.63 14.82
CA GLU A 35 20.21 0.86 16.16
C GLU A 35 21.50 1.67 16.11
N LEU A 36 22.38 1.42 15.13
CA LEU A 36 23.57 2.25 14.91
C LEU A 36 23.20 3.69 14.55
N ALA A 37 22.31 3.88 13.58
CA ALA A 37 21.84 5.19 13.16
C ALA A 37 21.20 5.96 14.32
N GLN A 38 20.39 5.30 15.15
CA GLN A 38 19.78 5.91 16.32
C GLN A 38 20.85 6.39 17.33
N ASN A 39 21.84 5.57 17.64
CA ASN A 39 22.89 5.93 18.59
C ASN A 39 23.73 7.11 18.08
N SER A 40 24.09 7.10 16.80
CA SER A 40 24.80 8.21 16.16
C SER A 40 23.98 9.51 16.13
N VAL A 41 22.69 9.45 15.78
CA VAL A 41 21.81 10.63 15.81
C VAL A 41 21.64 11.17 17.22
N ASP A 42 21.46 10.31 18.23
CA ASP A 42 21.42 10.70 19.64
C ASP A 42 22.73 11.39 20.06
N ALA A 43 23.89 10.81 19.71
CA ALA A 43 25.21 11.38 20.04
C ALA A 43 25.44 12.75 19.39
N ILE A 44 25.01 12.93 18.14
CA ILE A 44 25.04 14.21 17.44
C ILE A 44 24.10 15.21 18.11
N ASN A 45 22.88 14.82 18.47
CA ASN A 45 21.93 15.71 19.14
C ASN A 45 22.46 16.17 20.52
N ILE A 46 23.16 15.31 21.25
CA ILE A 46 23.80 15.65 22.53
C ILE A 46 24.95 16.63 22.32
N GLN A 47 25.81 16.37 21.33
CA GLN A 47 26.93 17.25 21.00
C GLN A 47 26.46 18.61 20.46
N ASN A 48 25.32 18.63 19.77
CA ASN A 48 24.71 19.79 19.13
C ASN A 48 25.70 20.60 18.25
N PRO A 49 26.38 19.97 17.27
CA PRO A 49 27.28 20.67 16.36
C PRO A 49 26.49 21.58 15.40
N VAL A 50 27.20 22.50 14.72
CA VAL A 50 26.61 23.35 13.67
C VAL A 50 25.94 22.52 12.58
N LYS A 51 26.59 21.42 12.17
CA LYS A 51 26.01 20.38 11.31
C LYS A 51 26.46 19.01 11.81
N GLY A 52 25.52 18.09 11.94
CA GLY A 52 25.81 16.69 12.22
C GLY A 52 26.22 15.96 10.95
N HIS A 53 27.22 15.09 11.06
CA HIS A 53 27.74 14.30 9.96
C HIS A 53 27.72 12.83 10.35
N LEU A 54 27.06 12.03 9.51
CA LEU A 54 27.05 10.59 9.60
C LEU A 54 27.76 10.02 8.37
N LYS A 55 28.42 8.87 8.53
CA LYS A 55 28.93 8.09 7.41
C LYS A 55 28.57 6.64 7.63
N LEU A 56 27.95 6.04 6.63
CA LEU A 56 27.64 4.62 6.59
C LEU A 56 28.37 4.01 5.41
N SER A 57 29.22 3.03 5.68
CA SER A 57 29.88 2.22 4.65
C SER A 57 29.45 0.76 4.82
N ILE A 58 28.88 0.17 3.79
CA ILE A 58 28.49 -1.24 3.76
C ILE A 58 29.24 -1.91 2.62
N ASP A 59 29.86 -3.05 2.92
CA ASP A 59 30.48 -3.92 1.93
C ASP A 59 29.80 -5.29 2.04
N ALA A 60 28.97 -5.61 1.05
CA ALA A 60 28.19 -6.84 1.01
C ALA A 60 29.08 -8.08 0.86
N SER A 61 30.14 -7.98 0.06
CA SER A 61 31.10 -9.07 -0.18
C SER A 61 31.91 -9.39 1.07
N ALA A 62 32.42 -8.36 1.75
CA ALA A 62 33.15 -8.50 3.01
C ALA A 62 32.22 -8.68 4.24
N ARG A 63 30.90 -8.54 4.04
CA ARG A 63 29.87 -8.56 5.10
C ARG A 63 30.15 -7.58 6.23
N THR A 64 30.65 -6.40 5.86
CA THR A 64 31.03 -5.37 6.84
C THR A 64 30.07 -4.19 6.81
N VAL A 65 29.85 -3.63 8.00
CA VAL A 65 29.10 -2.41 8.20
C VAL A 65 29.93 -1.48 9.07
N VAL A 66 30.23 -0.29 8.58
CA VAL A 66 30.96 0.76 9.31
C VAL A 66 30.08 1.99 9.42
N PHE A 67 29.85 2.44 10.64
CA PHE A 67 29.05 3.62 10.94
C PHE A 67 29.92 4.62 11.72
N GLU A 68 30.03 5.85 11.24
CA GLU A 68 30.82 6.92 11.85
C GLU A 68 29.95 8.15 12.08
N ASP A 69 30.14 8.84 13.20
CA ASP A 69 29.48 10.11 13.52
C ASP A 69 30.43 11.12 14.18
N ASN A 70 30.09 12.40 14.07
CA ASN A 70 30.77 13.51 14.74
C ASN A 70 30.07 13.94 16.05
N GLY A 71 29.43 12.99 16.74
CA GLY A 71 28.73 13.23 17.99
C GLY A 71 29.65 13.43 19.19
N CYS A 72 29.10 13.27 20.39
CA CYS A 72 29.83 13.54 21.63
C CYS A 72 30.92 12.51 21.96
N GLY A 73 30.88 11.34 21.33
CA GLY A 73 31.69 10.19 21.71
C GLY A 73 31.30 9.63 23.08
N ILE A 74 32.05 8.61 23.51
CA ILE A 74 31.96 7.89 24.78
C ILE A 74 33.30 8.01 25.50
N SER A 75 33.27 8.32 26.80
CA SER A 75 34.46 8.42 27.63
C SER A 75 35.14 7.04 27.79
N PRO A 76 36.49 6.96 27.78
CA PRO A 76 37.19 5.68 27.96
C PRO A 76 36.84 4.94 29.26
N HIS A 77 36.49 5.68 30.32
CA HIS A 77 36.07 5.11 31.60
C HIS A 77 34.70 4.44 31.51
N ASP A 78 33.77 5.00 30.72
CA ASP A 78 32.38 4.56 30.68
C ASP A 78 32.15 3.46 29.63
N LEU A 79 33.01 3.40 28.60
CA LEU A 79 32.89 2.43 27.51
C LEU A 79 32.80 0.97 27.99
N PRO A 80 33.64 0.47 28.91
CA PRO A 80 33.55 -0.92 29.36
C PRO A 80 32.24 -1.21 30.11
N HIS A 81 31.64 -0.21 30.76
CA HIS A 81 30.35 -0.36 31.42
C HIS A 81 29.21 -0.40 30.40
N LEU A 82 29.23 0.50 29.41
CA LEU A 82 28.22 0.61 28.35
C LEU A 82 28.17 -0.59 27.41
N LEU A 83 29.30 -1.27 27.17
CA LEU A 83 29.35 -2.47 26.34
C LEU A 83 28.90 -3.74 27.07
N LYS A 84 28.70 -3.70 28.40
CA LYS A 84 28.16 -4.84 29.14
C LYS A 84 26.67 -5.03 28.81
N PRO A 85 26.21 -6.28 28.66
CA PRO A 85 24.79 -6.56 28.52
C PRO A 85 23.97 -5.92 29.65
N PHE A 86 22.79 -5.39 29.31
CA PHE A 86 21.83 -4.79 30.25
C PHE A 86 22.26 -3.49 30.93
N SER A 87 23.40 -2.91 30.55
CA SER A 87 23.84 -1.59 31.03
C SER A 87 23.29 -0.45 30.16
N SER A 88 22.93 0.68 30.78
CA SER A 88 22.45 1.87 30.06
C SER A 88 22.60 3.14 30.89
N ASP A 89 23.08 4.21 30.25
CA ASP A 89 23.17 5.53 30.86
C ASP A 89 21.96 6.43 30.47
N LYS A 90 21.03 5.93 29.64
CA LYS A 90 19.95 6.73 29.03
C LYS A 90 18.67 6.87 29.89
N VAL A 91 18.75 6.69 31.20
CA VAL A 91 17.57 6.54 32.09
C VAL A 91 16.78 7.86 32.30
N GLN A 92 17.33 9.03 31.97
CA GLN A 92 16.73 10.32 32.37
C GLN A 92 16.43 11.35 31.24
N ASN A 93 16.90 11.15 30.00
CA ASN A 93 16.71 12.15 28.94
C ASN A 93 15.55 11.79 27.99
N THR A 94 14.39 12.41 28.21
CA THR A 94 13.18 12.18 27.40
C THR A 94 13.27 12.69 25.96
N SER A 95 14.27 13.50 25.61
CA SER A 95 14.49 14.02 24.25
C SER A 95 15.23 13.05 23.33
N LEU A 96 15.94 12.07 23.89
CA LEU A 96 16.66 11.07 23.10
C LEU A 96 15.71 10.04 22.50
N ILE A 97 16.09 9.49 21.37
CA ILE A 97 15.31 8.46 20.70
C ILE A 97 15.48 7.14 21.46
N GLY A 98 16.72 6.80 21.87
CA GLY A 98 17.02 5.56 22.60
C GLY A 98 16.74 5.68 24.10
N TYR A 99 16.01 4.70 24.67
CA TYR A 99 15.66 4.73 26.10
C TYR A 99 15.75 3.37 26.83
N LYS A 100 15.96 2.25 26.11
CA LYS A 100 15.95 0.90 26.70
C LYS A 100 17.32 0.27 27.00
N GLY A 101 18.39 0.77 26.38
CA GLY A 101 19.74 0.29 26.68
C GLY A 101 20.13 -1.07 26.10
N VAL A 102 19.32 -1.67 25.22
CA VAL A 102 19.57 -3.03 24.68
C VAL A 102 20.07 -3.03 23.23
N GLY A 103 20.04 -1.88 22.55
CA GLY A 103 20.40 -1.76 21.14
C GLY A 103 21.84 -2.14 20.82
N ILE A 104 22.79 -1.65 21.63
CA ILE A 104 24.20 -1.98 21.44
C ILE A 104 24.49 -3.46 21.72
N SER A 105 23.82 -4.06 22.71
CA SER A 105 23.93 -5.48 22.98
C SER A 105 23.43 -6.30 21.79
N PHE A 106 22.27 -5.94 21.22
CA PHE A 106 21.78 -6.57 20.00
C PHE A 106 22.83 -6.51 18.87
N VAL A 107 23.39 -5.32 18.59
CA VAL A 107 24.41 -5.16 17.56
C VAL A 107 25.65 -6.04 17.81
N ILE A 108 26.16 -6.08 19.04
CA ILE A 108 27.33 -6.90 19.40
C ILE A 108 27.05 -8.37 19.13
N PHE A 109 25.95 -8.91 19.66
CA PHE A 109 25.64 -10.34 19.59
C PHE A 109 25.08 -10.78 18.24
N SER A 110 24.67 -9.86 17.37
CA SER A 110 24.35 -10.14 15.95
C SER A 110 25.59 -10.16 15.04
N SER A 111 26.78 -9.83 15.57
CA SER A 111 28.03 -9.74 14.78
C SER A 111 29.03 -10.84 15.13
N THR A 112 29.86 -11.25 14.16
CA THR A 112 31.03 -12.11 14.38
C THR A 112 32.19 -11.31 14.96
N ARG A 113 32.29 -10.04 14.57
CA ARG A 113 33.25 -9.07 15.08
C ARG A 113 32.57 -7.71 15.27
N PHE A 114 32.70 -7.16 16.47
CA PHE A 114 32.32 -5.80 16.81
C PHE A 114 33.57 -5.01 17.18
N ALA A 115 33.75 -3.81 16.63
CA ALA A 115 34.72 -2.85 17.12
C ALA A 115 34.10 -1.46 17.21
N ILE A 116 34.50 -0.72 18.23
CA ILE A 116 34.13 0.68 18.43
C ILE A 116 35.40 1.48 18.72
N GLU A 117 35.57 2.57 17.99
CA GLU A 117 36.58 3.59 18.19
C GLU A 117 35.84 4.86 18.59
N THR A 118 36.17 5.43 19.74
CA THR A 118 35.45 6.57 20.29
C THR A 118 36.42 7.67 20.72
N HIS A 119 36.07 8.90 20.37
CA HIS A 119 36.80 10.10 20.73
C HIS A 119 35.89 10.99 21.57
N HIS A 120 36.23 11.13 22.84
CA HIS A 120 35.53 12.00 23.79
C HIS A 120 36.49 13.08 24.31
N LYS A 121 35.95 14.14 24.91
CA LYS A 121 36.75 15.23 25.48
C LYS A 121 37.75 14.77 26.55
N SER A 122 37.48 13.63 27.21
CA SER A 122 38.34 13.04 28.24
C SER A 122 39.36 12.03 27.73
N GLY A 123 39.34 11.68 26.45
CA GLY A 123 40.27 10.71 25.88
C GLY A 123 39.70 9.93 24.71
N SER A 124 40.54 9.09 24.11
CA SER A 124 40.18 8.22 22.99
C SER A 124 40.47 6.76 23.34
N THR A 125 39.60 5.85 22.94
CA THR A 125 39.79 4.42 23.18
C THR A 125 39.13 3.59 22.09
N ARG A 126 39.65 2.38 21.92
CA ARG A 126 39.10 1.36 21.03
C ARG A 126 38.73 0.14 21.83
N ALA A 127 37.57 -0.42 21.53
CA ALA A 127 37.12 -1.69 22.07
C ALA A 127 36.83 -2.68 20.94
N VAL A 128 37.22 -3.93 21.13
CA VAL A 128 36.95 -5.03 20.20
C VAL A 128 36.34 -6.21 20.94
N ILE A 129 35.28 -6.78 20.37
CA ILE A 129 34.63 -8.02 20.82
C ILE A 129 34.54 -8.97 19.63
N GLN A 130 34.97 -10.21 19.82
CA GLN A 130 34.93 -11.27 18.80
C GLN A 130 34.13 -12.47 19.28
N GLY A 131 33.50 -13.18 18.35
CA GLY A 131 32.83 -14.46 18.62
C GLY A 131 31.49 -14.35 19.37
N ALA A 132 30.95 -13.14 19.55
CA ALA A 132 29.71 -12.92 20.31
C ALA A 132 28.50 -13.65 19.70
N SER A 133 28.31 -13.57 18.38
CA SER A 133 27.25 -14.32 17.67
C SER A 133 27.43 -15.84 17.73
N ALA A 134 28.67 -16.34 17.66
CA ALA A 134 28.95 -17.76 17.78
C ALA A 134 28.57 -18.29 19.18
N TRP A 135 28.89 -17.52 20.22
CA TRP A 135 28.58 -17.86 21.61
C TRP A 135 27.06 -17.87 21.89
N VAL A 136 26.31 -16.84 21.46
CA VAL A 136 24.87 -16.79 21.73
C VAL A 136 24.11 -17.91 21.01
N ASN A 137 24.58 -18.29 19.82
CA ASN A 137 24.01 -19.38 19.03
C ASN A 137 24.54 -20.78 19.45
N SER A 138 25.30 -20.87 20.54
CA SER A 138 25.87 -22.12 21.08
C SER A 138 26.77 -22.89 20.11
N HIS A 139 27.42 -22.20 19.17
CA HIS A 139 28.48 -22.78 18.34
C HIS A 139 29.81 -22.88 19.09
N THR A 140 29.95 -22.19 20.23
CA THR A 140 31.10 -22.22 21.13
C THR A 140 30.67 -21.93 22.58
N ASP A 141 31.39 -22.49 23.54
CA ASP A 141 31.27 -22.15 24.96
C ASP A 141 32.31 -21.12 25.42
N GLU A 142 33.22 -20.71 24.54
CA GLU A 142 34.16 -19.63 24.83
C GLU A 142 33.40 -18.30 25.03
N LEU A 143 33.64 -17.66 26.18
CA LEU A 143 33.00 -16.38 26.50
C LEU A 143 33.61 -15.27 25.65
N PRO A 144 32.78 -14.40 25.02
CA PRO A 144 33.27 -13.24 24.29
C PRO A 144 34.00 -12.31 25.26
N LYS A 145 35.22 -11.92 24.89
CA LYS A 145 36.09 -11.02 25.68
C LYS A 145 36.09 -9.63 25.08
N LEU A 146 36.07 -8.62 25.96
CA LEU A 146 36.29 -7.23 25.62
C LEU A 146 37.80 -6.93 25.63
N GLN A 147 38.34 -6.54 24.48
CA GLN A 147 39.71 -6.05 24.35
C GLN A 147 39.68 -4.53 24.28
N LEU A 148 40.47 -3.86 25.12
CA LEU A 148 40.57 -2.40 25.17
C LEU A 148 41.97 -1.96 24.72
N GLU A 149 42.02 -0.99 23.83
CA GLU A 149 43.24 -0.35 23.35
C GLU A 149 43.13 1.16 23.62
N GLU A 150 44.18 1.74 24.20
CA GLU A 150 44.32 3.20 24.27
C GLU A 150 44.62 3.74 22.87
N MET A 151 44.05 4.90 22.55
CA MET A 151 44.29 5.58 21.28
C MET A 151 44.83 6.97 21.53
N ASP A 152 45.62 7.46 20.59
CA ASP A 152 46.04 8.86 20.58
C ASP A 152 44.82 9.79 20.59
N ALA A 153 44.89 10.85 21.39
CA ALA A 153 43.84 11.83 21.48
C ALA A 153 43.70 12.59 20.16
N ILE A 154 42.54 12.50 19.52
CA ILE A 154 42.18 13.29 18.33
C ILE A 154 41.43 14.55 18.78
N LYS A 155 41.56 15.64 18.00
CA LYS A 155 40.93 16.93 18.32
C LYS A 155 39.40 16.96 18.21
N SER A 156 38.79 16.02 17.49
CA SER A 156 37.35 16.00 17.24
C SER A 156 36.67 14.84 17.98
N CYS A 157 35.53 15.12 18.61
CA CYS A 157 34.69 14.08 19.19
C CYS A 157 33.92 13.31 18.11
N GLY A 158 33.59 12.06 18.42
CA GLY A 158 32.85 11.20 17.51
C GLY A 158 32.99 9.72 17.85
N THR A 159 32.24 8.89 17.13
CA THR A 159 32.27 7.45 17.30
C THR A 159 32.34 6.78 15.94
N LYS A 160 33.12 5.70 15.83
CA LYS A 160 33.17 4.81 14.69
C LYS A 160 32.90 3.39 15.18
N ILE A 161 31.86 2.75 14.65
CA ILE A 161 31.54 1.35 14.91
C ILE A 161 31.76 0.56 13.64
N SER A 162 32.49 -0.55 13.72
CA SER A 162 32.78 -1.46 12.61
C SER A 162 32.35 -2.88 12.97
N LEU A 163 31.49 -3.45 12.14
CA LEU A 163 30.90 -4.77 12.32
C LEU A 163 31.30 -5.71 11.18
N THR A 164 31.42 -6.98 11.50
CA THR A 164 31.35 -8.08 10.53
C THR A 164 30.14 -8.95 10.90
N LEU A 165 29.23 -9.16 9.95
CA LEU A 165 27.99 -9.92 10.17
C LEU A 165 28.09 -11.37 9.65
N PRO A 166 27.29 -12.30 10.19
CA PRO A 166 27.15 -13.66 9.63
C PRO A 166 26.43 -13.66 8.26
N GLU A 167 26.45 -14.79 7.53
CA GLU A 167 26.12 -14.93 6.10
C GLU A 167 24.66 -14.63 5.66
N GLU A 168 23.76 -14.23 6.55
CA GLU A 168 22.31 -14.30 6.29
C GLU A 168 21.55 -12.96 6.25
N ASN A 169 22.21 -11.80 6.25
CA ASN A 169 21.46 -10.52 6.26
C ASN A 169 20.95 -10.13 4.86
N GLU A 170 19.63 -10.04 4.71
CA GLU A 170 18.93 -9.68 3.47
C GLU A 170 19.34 -8.30 2.93
N PHE A 171 19.67 -7.35 3.80
CA PHE A 171 20.01 -5.99 3.37
C PHE A 171 21.29 -5.93 2.51
N PHE A 172 22.14 -6.95 2.53
CA PHE A 172 23.31 -7.06 1.64
C PHE A 172 22.92 -7.32 0.18
N ARG A 173 21.69 -7.79 -0.08
CA ARG A 173 21.16 -8.07 -1.42
C ARG A 173 20.37 -6.91 -2.01
N LEU A 174 20.13 -5.86 -1.23
CA LEU A 174 19.40 -4.69 -1.71
C LEU A 174 20.23 -3.90 -2.71
N SER A 175 19.56 -3.36 -3.73
CA SER A 175 20.14 -2.31 -4.56
C SER A 175 20.45 -1.06 -3.73
N PHE A 176 21.38 -0.22 -4.20
CA PHE A 176 21.71 1.04 -3.53
C PHE A 176 20.49 1.93 -3.24
N SER A 177 19.53 2.00 -4.18
CA SER A 177 18.30 2.78 -4.02
C SER A 177 17.36 2.19 -2.96
N GLN A 178 17.26 0.86 -2.88
CA GLN A 178 16.47 0.20 -1.83
C GLN A 178 17.12 0.38 -0.45
N LEU A 179 18.44 0.30 -0.36
CA LEU A 179 19.16 0.60 0.88
C LEU A 179 18.94 2.06 1.33
N GLU A 180 19.02 3.03 0.41
CA GLU A 180 18.67 4.43 0.70
C GLU A 180 17.22 4.56 1.22
N MET A 181 16.27 3.86 0.59
CA MET A 181 14.88 3.81 1.03
C MET A 181 14.72 3.26 2.45
N VAL A 182 15.38 2.14 2.77
CA VAL A 182 15.38 1.55 4.11
C VAL A 182 15.92 2.54 5.14
N LEU A 183 17.10 3.13 4.88
CA LEU A 183 17.72 4.10 5.77
C LEU A 183 16.79 5.28 6.07
N ARG A 184 16.18 5.84 5.04
CA ARG A 184 15.37 7.06 5.15
C ARG A 184 13.92 6.84 5.56
N THR A 185 13.44 5.60 5.62
CA THR A 185 12.06 5.30 6.01
C THR A 185 11.94 4.41 7.24
N ARG A 186 13.04 3.85 7.73
CA ARG A 186 13.06 2.87 8.83
C ARG A 186 14.11 3.15 9.91
N THR A 187 14.94 4.18 9.73
CA THR A 187 16.02 4.53 10.68
C THR A 187 16.04 6.02 11.00
N ALA A 188 16.80 6.42 12.03
CA ALA A 188 16.95 7.82 12.44
C ALA A 188 17.57 8.75 11.37
N VAL A 189 18.16 8.19 10.30
CA VAL A 189 18.60 8.97 9.12
C VAL A 189 17.40 9.62 8.41
N GLY A 190 16.25 8.97 8.44
CA GLY A 190 15.01 9.43 7.81
C GLY A 190 14.25 10.47 8.61
N ASP A 191 14.88 11.57 9.03
CA ASP A 191 14.26 12.53 9.95
C ASP A 191 12.89 13.03 9.43
N THR A 192 11.80 12.68 10.12
CA THR A 192 10.44 13.06 9.71
C THR A 192 10.14 14.52 10.02
N ARG A 193 10.90 15.17 10.91
CA ARG A 193 10.69 16.58 11.25
C ARG A 193 10.81 17.51 10.04
N THR A 194 11.65 17.14 9.07
CA THR A 194 11.84 17.88 7.82
C THR A 194 10.58 17.94 6.96
N ILE A 195 9.65 16.98 7.14
CA ILE A 195 8.35 16.97 6.45
C ILE A 195 7.52 18.22 6.82
N TRP A 196 7.66 18.68 8.08
CA TRP A 196 6.89 19.80 8.63
C TRP A 196 7.72 21.08 8.76
N GLY A 197 8.74 21.24 7.92
CA GLY A 197 9.50 22.48 7.78
C GLY A 197 10.63 22.70 8.78
N GLU A 198 10.97 21.71 9.60
CA GLU A 198 12.19 21.78 10.42
C GLU A 198 13.43 21.59 9.51
N GLU A 199 14.47 22.41 9.70
CA GLU A 199 15.67 22.33 8.85
C GLU A 199 16.45 21.02 9.09
N ALA A 200 16.93 20.42 8.01
CA ALA A 200 17.81 19.26 8.08
C ALA A 200 19.20 19.70 8.58
N ASN A 201 19.47 19.50 9.87
CA ASN A 201 20.75 19.86 10.48
C ASN A 201 21.78 18.72 10.50
N LYS A 202 21.51 17.63 9.79
CA LYS A 202 22.38 16.45 9.67
C LYS A 202 22.45 15.97 8.24
N ASP A 203 23.60 15.48 7.82
CA ASP A 203 23.78 14.76 6.56
C ASP A 203 24.40 13.39 6.77
N ILE A 204 24.28 12.55 5.75
CA ILE A 204 24.88 11.22 5.71
C ILE A 204 25.63 11.01 4.40
N LEU A 205 26.86 10.51 4.50
CA LEU A 205 27.59 9.91 3.39
C LEU A 205 27.35 8.40 3.38
N LEU A 206 26.54 7.92 2.44
CA LEU A 206 26.29 6.50 2.23
C LEU A 206 27.26 5.96 1.17
N SER A 207 28.00 4.91 1.52
CA SER A 207 28.86 4.14 0.61
C SER A 207 28.43 2.67 0.68
N PHE A 208 28.21 2.05 -0.48
CA PHE A 208 27.76 0.66 -0.58
C PHE A 208 28.54 -0.05 -1.67
N THR A 209 29.19 -1.16 -1.32
CA THR A 209 29.76 -2.11 -2.28
C THR A 209 28.85 -3.33 -2.31
N ASP A 210 28.27 -3.63 -3.46
CA ASP A 210 27.35 -4.75 -3.62
C ASP A 210 28.07 -6.11 -3.71
N LEU A 211 27.32 -7.18 -3.99
CA LEU A 211 27.86 -8.54 -4.11
C LEU A 211 28.68 -8.75 -5.39
N ASP A 212 28.49 -7.92 -6.41
CA ASP A 212 29.25 -7.95 -7.66
C ASP A 212 30.52 -7.08 -7.57
N GLY A 213 30.67 -6.31 -6.49
CA GLY A 213 31.81 -5.43 -6.22
C GLY A 213 31.63 -4.02 -6.78
N GLU A 214 30.44 -3.67 -7.28
CA GLU A 214 30.14 -2.29 -7.70
C GLU A 214 30.02 -1.38 -6.49
N CYS A 215 30.73 -0.25 -6.54
CA CYS A 215 30.74 0.72 -5.46
C CYS A 215 29.87 1.94 -5.81
N HIS A 216 28.89 2.19 -4.95
CA HIS A 216 27.99 3.34 -5.02
C HIS A 216 28.23 4.26 -3.84
N GLN A 217 28.21 5.57 -4.08
CA GLN A 217 28.38 6.56 -3.02
C GLN A 217 27.46 7.76 -3.24
N LYS A 218 26.85 8.25 -2.16
CA LYS A 218 25.97 9.42 -2.18
C LYS A 218 25.98 10.16 -0.84
N GLN A 219 26.13 11.47 -0.89
CA GLN A 219 25.86 12.34 0.25
C GLN A 219 24.44 12.90 0.14
N THR A 220 23.68 12.87 1.24
CA THR A 220 22.31 13.42 1.30
C THR A 220 22.01 13.95 2.70
N ASP A 221 21.09 14.90 2.78
CA ASP A 221 20.56 15.34 4.07
C ASP A 221 19.73 14.24 4.73
N CYS A 222 19.83 14.14 6.05
CA CYS A 222 19.00 13.26 6.87
C CYS A 222 17.56 13.77 6.86
N SER A 223 16.73 13.16 6.03
CA SER A 223 15.34 13.55 5.81
C SER A 223 14.53 12.35 5.35
N TYR A 224 13.27 12.30 5.74
CA TYR A 224 12.38 11.21 5.35
C TYR A 224 12.18 11.12 3.82
N TYR A 225 12.12 9.90 3.30
CA TYR A 225 11.90 9.66 1.86
C TYR A 225 10.40 9.52 1.55
N LEU A 226 9.79 10.62 1.13
CA LEU A 226 8.36 10.68 0.80
C LEU A 226 8.09 10.16 -0.63
N PRO A 227 6.87 9.69 -0.90
CA PRO A 227 6.41 9.43 -2.27
C PRO A 227 6.56 10.63 -3.22
N THR A 228 6.55 11.84 -2.69
CA THR A 228 6.73 13.09 -3.45
C THR A 228 8.19 13.50 -3.64
N THR A 229 9.16 12.86 -2.97
CA THR A 229 10.58 13.29 -2.96
C THR A 229 11.20 13.36 -4.35
N LYS A 230 10.93 12.39 -5.23
CA LYS A 230 11.40 12.40 -6.63
C LYS A 230 10.31 12.79 -7.63
N ALA A 231 9.07 13.03 -7.19
CA ALA A 231 7.98 13.42 -8.07
C ALA A 231 8.19 14.87 -8.57
N ARG A 232 7.91 15.15 -9.84
CA ARG A 232 7.98 16.55 -10.33
C ARG A 232 6.82 17.36 -9.76
N ARG A 233 7.03 18.65 -9.48
CA ARG A 233 6.03 19.54 -8.84
C ARG A 233 4.64 19.51 -9.48
N GLN A 234 4.58 19.33 -10.80
CA GLN A 234 3.32 19.25 -11.55
C GLN A 234 2.48 17.99 -11.26
N HIS A 235 3.11 16.90 -10.78
CA HIS A 235 2.48 15.60 -10.50
C HIS A 235 1.92 15.50 -9.08
N TYR A 236 2.00 16.54 -8.26
CA TYR A 236 1.36 16.54 -6.95
C TYR A 236 0.74 17.89 -6.60
N ILE A 237 -0.27 17.85 -5.73
CA ILE A 237 -1.03 19.03 -5.28
C ILE A 237 -1.42 18.83 -3.82
N SER A 238 -1.38 19.89 -3.02
CA SER A 238 -1.89 19.80 -1.65
C SER A 238 -3.42 19.77 -1.68
N LEU A 239 -4.05 19.08 -0.73
CA LEU A 239 -5.49 19.08 -0.60
C LEU A 239 -6.03 20.51 -0.36
N PRO A 240 -5.41 21.35 0.49
CA PRO A 240 -5.80 22.77 0.61
C PRO A 240 -5.71 23.55 -0.71
N ASP A 241 -4.62 23.39 -1.48
CA ASP A 241 -4.47 24.06 -2.79
C ASP A 241 -5.58 23.64 -3.76
N PHE A 242 -5.98 22.36 -3.72
CA PHE A 242 -7.10 21.86 -4.52
C PHE A 242 -8.43 22.45 -4.04
N GLN A 243 -8.67 22.50 -2.73
CA GLN A 243 -9.88 23.07 -2.12
C GLN A 243 -10.04 24.55 -2.44
N ASP A 244 -8.98 25.34 -2.28
CA ASP A 244 -8.92 26.75 -2.66
C ASP A 244 -9.19 26.92 -4.15
N TRP A 245 -8.54 26.09 -4.98
CA TRP A 245 -8.84 26.01 -6.39
C TRP A 245 -10.24 25.45 -6.67
N ASN A 246 -11.00 24.88 -5.75
CA ASN A 246 -12.32 24.31 -6.00
C ASN A 246 -13.49 25.22 -5.56
N THR A 247 -13.22 26.31 -4.84
CA THR A 247 -14.23 27.25 -4.29
C THR A 247 -15.16 27.94 -5.29
N GLY A 248 -14.87 27.90 -6.60
CA GLY A 248 -15.65 28.54 -7.67
C GLY A 248 -16.62 27.60 -8.38
N LYS A 249 -17.48 28.15 -9.25
CA LYS A 249 -18.37 27.38 -10.15
C LYS A 249 -17.56 26.65 -11.22
N ARG A 250 -16.91 25.55 -10.84
CA ARG A 250 -16.14 24.67 -11.73
C ARG A 250 -16.94 23.42 -12.04
N SER A 251 -16.86 22.95 -13.28
CA SER A 251 -17.48 21.69 -13.67
C SER A 251 -16.69 20.50 -13.14
N ASP A 252 -17.34 19.35 -12.98
CA ASP A 252 -16.68 18.11 -12.57
C ASP A 252 -15.56 17.69 -13.53
N ARG A 253 -15.72 18.01 -14.82
CA ARG A 253 -14.66 17.80 -15.84
C ARG A 253 -13.39 18.57 -15.49
N LEU A 254 -13.50 19.82 -15.07
CA LEU A 254 -12.34 20.63 -14.66
C LEU A 254 -11.69 20.06 -13.40
N ARG A 255 -12.50 19.61 -12.42
CA ARG A 255 -12.01 19.00 -11.17
C ARG A 255 -11.23 17.71 -11.44
N ARG A 256 -11.80 16.81 -12.25
CA ARG A 256 -11.13 15.59 -12.71
C ARG A 256 -9.84 15.90 -13.46
N LYS A 257 -9.86 16.88 -14.38
CA LYS A 257 -8.64 17.30 -15.10
C LYS A 257 -7.57 17.86 -14.16
N LYS A 258 -7.95 18.59 -13.11
CA LYS A 258 -7.02 19.15 -12.12
C LYS A 258 -6.33 18.05 -11.31
N LEU A 259 -7.03 16.97 -10.97
CA LEU A 259 -6.51 15.87 -10.16
C LEU A 259 -5.94 14.70 -10.98
N ARG A 260 -6.18 14.65 -12.29
CA ARG A 260 -5.72 13.57 -13.16
C ARG A 260 -4.21 13.36 -13.00
N ASP A 261 -3.83 12.11 -12.74
CA ASP A 261 -2.44 11.67 -12.57
C ASP A 261 -1.66 12.41 -11.49
N LYS A 262 -2.35 13.08 -10.56
CA LYS A 262 -1.72 13.80 -9.45
C LYS A 262 -1.82 13.01 -8.15
N LEU A 263 -0.71 13.01 -7.41
CA LEU A 263 -0.72 12.69 -5.99
C LEU A 263 -1.35 13.87 -5.24
N VAL A 264 -2.38 13.61 -4.45
CA VAL A 264 -2.95 14.62 -3.56
C VAL A 264 -2.36 14.39 -2.18
N TYR A 265 -1.77 15.40 -1.55
CA TYR A 265 -1.19 15.27 -0.22
C TYR A 265 -1.80 16.23 0.79
N LEU A 266 -1.72 15.87 2.07
CA LEU A 266 -2.20 16.66 3.19
C LEU A 266 -1.27 16.41 4.37
N ASP A 267 -0.89 17.48 5.05
CA ASP A 267 -0.12 17.41 6.29
C ASP A 267 -0.77 18.28 7.36
N GLY A 268 -0.44 17.98 8.61
CA GLY A 268 -0.95 18.74 9.72
C GLY A 268 -0.73 18.08 11.07
N LYS A 269 -1.56 18.46 12.02
CA LYS A 269 -1.47 18.06 13.43
C LYS A 269 -2.85 17.78 14.00
N LYS A 270 -2.98 16.71 14.79
CA LYS A 270 -4.18 16.41 15.58
C LYS A 270 -3.83 16.22 17.06
N HIS A 271 -4.68 16.72 17.95
CA HIS A 271 -4.54 16.49 19.39
C HIS A 271 -5.39 15.31 19.83
N ARG A 272 -4.79 14.29 20.46
CA ARG A 272 -5.50 13.12 20.99
C ARG A 272 -4.93 12.73 22.34
N SER A 273 -5.78 12.56 23.34
CA SER A 273 -5.38 12.14 24.69
C SER A 273 -4.21 12.95 25.28
N GLY A 274 -4.21 14.28 25.09
CA GLY A 274 -3.15 15.18 25.57
C GLY A 274 -1.85 15.19 24.75
N ARG A 275 -1.81 14.47 23.62
CA ARG A 275 -0.64 14.35 22.74
C ARG A 275 -0.88 15.10 21.44
N SER A 276 0.18 15.67 20.89
CA SER A 276 0.17 16.33 19.57
C SER A 276 0.75 15.37 18.55
N ILE A 277 -0.11 14.79 17.70
CA ILE A 277 0.26 13.84 16.65
C ILE A 277 0.41 14.61 15.34
N LYS A 278 1.62 14.67 14.78
CA LYS A 278 1.84 15.23 13.45
C LYS A 278 1.57 14.15 12.41
N TYR A 279 1.12 14.54 11.23
CA TYR A 279 0.90 13.60 10.14
C TYR A 279 1.25 14.22 8.79
N TRP A 280 1.63 13.36 7.86
CA TRP A 280 1.69 13.66 6.44
C TRP A 280 1.10 12.47 5.69
N ALA A 281 0.19 12.73 4.78
CA ALA A 281 -0.52 11.71 4.04
C ALA A 281 -0.59 12.07 2.56
N CYS A 282 -0.66 11.05 1.71
CA CYS A 282 -0.99 11.25 0.31
C CYS A 282 -1.92 10.16 -0.21
N PHE A 283 -2.63 10.53 -1.26
CA PHE A 283 -3.54 9.69 -2.00
C PHE A 283 -3.07 9.63 -3.45
N VAL A 284 -2.87 8.41 -3.96
CA VAL A 284 -2.51 8.18 -5.36
C VAL A 284 -3.74 7.85 -6.20
N PRO A 285 -3.79 8.26 -7.48
CA PRO A 285 -4.98 8.07 -8.30
C PRO A 285 -5.26 6.59 -8.60
N THR A 286 -4.21 5.81 -8.84
CA THR A 286 -4.33 4.37 -9.11
C THR A 286 -3.25 3.59 -8.36
N ARG A 287 -3.46 2.27 -8.20
CA ARG A 287 -2.42 1.40 -7.62
C ARG A 287 -1.15 1.36 -8.47
N LYS A 288 -1.29 1.47 -9.80
CA LYS A 288 -0.16 1.53 -10.75
C LYS A 288 0.75 2.74 -10.50
N THR A 289 0.22 3.82 -9.93
CA THR A 289 1.02 4.99 -9.57
C THR A 289 2.10 4.63 -8.53
N TRP A 290 1.85 3.65 -7.63
CA TRP A 290 2.90 3.18 -6.72
C TRP A 290 4.05 2.50 -7.45
N ASP A 291 3.75 1.70 -8.45
CA ASP A 291 4.74 1.04 -9.30
C ASP A 291 5.57 2.08 -10.05
N GLU A 292 4.92 3.10 -10.63
CA GLU A 292 5.58 4.19 -11.35
C GLU A 292 6.51 5.00 -10.44
N LEU A 293 6.09 5.31 -9.21
CA LEU A 293 6.92 6.00 -8.22
C LEU A 293 8.12 5.15 -7.80
N SER A 294 7.94 3.84 -7.70
CA SER A 294 9.00 2.89 -7.36
C SER A 294 10.04 2.78 -8.47
N VAL A 295 9.61 2.70 -9.73
CA VAL A 295 10.50 2.77 -10.92
C VAL A 295 11.24 4.10 -10.98
N GLN A 296 10.52 5.21 -10.84
CA GLN A 296 11.13 6.54 -10.88
C GLN A 296 12.18 6.72 -9.76
N SER A 297 11.99 6.01 -8.65
CA SER A 297 12.93 6.03 -7.53
C SER A 297 14.10 5.08 -7.68
N GLY A 298 14.12 4.23 -8.72
CA GLY A 298 15.14 3.22 -8.92
C GLY A 298 15.03 2.04 -7.97
N LEU A 299 13.85 1.83 -7.35
CA LEU A 299 13.62 0.75 -6.38
C LEU A 299 13.34 -0.59 -7.07
N ILE A 300 12.91 -0.54 -8.33
CA ILE A 300 12.63 -1.70 -9.18
C ILE A 300 12.73 -1.28 -10.65
N SER A 301 13.18 -2.17 -11.53
CA SER A 301 13.18 -1.90 -12.96
C SER A 301 11.78 -2.08 -13.56
N ARG A 302 11.52 -1.38 -14.68
CA ARG A 302 10.23 -1.50 -15.39
C ARG A 302 10.04 -2.90 -16.00
N ASP A 303 11.12 -3.53 -16.42
CA ASP A 303 11.07 -4.85 -17.05
C ASP A 303 10.66 -5.91 -16.03
N ILE A 304 11.21 -5.84 -14.81
CA ILE A 304 10.84 -6.72 -13.70
C ILE A 304 9.35 -6.56 -13.37
N LEU A 305 8.85 -5.32 -13.26
CA LEU A 305 7.43 -5.06 -12.97
C LEU A 305 6.46 -5.69 -13.97
N ASN A 306 6.86 -5.77 -15.25
CA ASN A 306 6.06 -6.31 -16.34
C ASN A 306 6.08 -7.85 -16.43
N LEU A 307 6.94 -8.53 -15.67
CA LEU A 307 6.95 -9.99 -15.62
C LEU A 307 5.64 -10.54 -15.03
N LYS A 308 5.15 -11.65 -15.62
CA LYS A 308 3.97 -12.36 -15.10
C LYS A 308 4.25 -12.82 -13.67
N PRO A 309 3.25 -12.87 -12.77
CA PRO A 309 3.44 -13.25 -11.38
C PRO A 309 4.26 -14.52 -11.13
N ALA A 310 4.15 -15.53 -12.00
CA ALA A 310 4.86 -16.80 -11.91
C ALA A 310 6.35 -16.72 -12.34
N ASP A 311 6.71 -15.70 -13.14
CA ASP A 311 8.06 -15.51 -13.70
C ASP A 311 8.86 -14.44 -12.93
N ARG A 312 8.28 -13.93 -11.84
CA ARG A 312 8.89 -12.91 -11.00
C ARG A 312 10.03 -13.52 -10.19
N THR A 313 11.24 -13.01 -10.37
CA THR A 313 12.46 -13.38 -9.63
C THR A 313 12.38 -12.99 -8.14
N GLN A 314 13.36 -13.41 -7.34
CA GLN A 314 13.55 -12.96 -5.95
C GLN A 314 13.56 -11.42 -5.82
N GLU A 315 13.99 -10.70 -6.86
CA GLU A 315 14.00 -9.24 -6.97
C GLU A 315 12.58 -8.61 -6.89
N TYR A 316 11.54 -9.39 -7.16
CA TYR A 316 10.13 -9.00 -6.97
C TYR A 316 9.57 -9.42 -5.59
N ALA A 317 10.21 -10.35 -4.88
CA ALA A 317 9.78 -10.78 -3.55
C ALA A 317 9.87 -9.65 -2.51
N ASP A 318 10.66 -8.62 -2.84
CA ASP A 318 11.01 -7.45 -2.05
C ASP A 318 9.99 -6.30 -2.13
N LYS A 319 8.69 -6.61 -2.26
CA LYS A 319 7.61 -5.59 -2.22
C LYS A 319 7.65 -4.72 -0.97
N GLU A 320 8.29 -5.19 0.09
CA GLU A 320 8.46 -4.42 1.33
C GLU A 320 9.27 -3.14 1.12
N TYR A 321 10.17 -3.11 0.15
CA TYR A 321 11.06 -1.98 -0.13
C TYR A 321 10.56 -1.07 -1.27
N LEU A 322 9.32 -1.28 -1.73
CA LEU A 322 8.65 -0.45 -2.74
C LEU A 322 7.68 0.53 -2.09
N PHE A 323 7.32 1.59 -2.83
CA PHE A 323 6.23 2.46 -2.37
C PHE A 323 4.91 1.69 -2.36
N SER A 324 4.14 1.85 -1.29
CA SER A 324 2.82 1.28 -1.17
C SER A 324 1.96 2.06 -0.16
N GLY A 325 0.64 1.94 -0.27
CA GLY A 325 -0.28 2.51 0.70
C GLY A 325 -0.19 1.81 2.07
N GLY A 326 -0.54 2.52 3.14
CA GLY A 326 -0.49 2.02 4.51
C GLY A 326 -0.27 3.13 5.54
N MET A 327 -0.35 2.76 6.83
CA MET A 327 0.03 3.66 7.93
C MET A 327 1.42 3.29 8.44
N PHE A 328 2.30 4.27 8.40
CA PHE A 328 3.66 4.23 8.92
C PHE A 328 3.76 5.12 10.14
N THR A 329 4.65 4.78 11.07
CA THR A 329 4.79 5.52 12.33
C THR A 329 6.20 6.05 12.50
N SER A 330 6.30 7.18 13.20
CA SER A 330 7.57 7.73 13.67
C SER A 330 7.44 8.23 15.11
N THR A 331 8.59 8.41 15.76
CA THR A 331 8.67 9.07 17.06
C THR A 331 9.89 9.96 17.14
N LYS A 332 9.71 11.19 17.62
CA LYS A 332 10.81 12.15 17.81
C LYS A 332 11.64 12.38 16.54
N GLY A 333 10.98 12.34 15.38
CA GLY A 333 11.65 12.44 14.08
C GLY A 333 12.17 11.12 13.51
N MET A 334 12.23 10.03 14.28
CA MET A 334 12.70 8.74 13.78
C MET A 334 11.55 7.86 13.27
N PRO A 335 11.55 7.47 11.99
CA PRO A 335 10.70 6.40 11.47
C PRO A 335 10.95 5.07 12.17
N THR A 336 9.88 4.32 12.42
CA THR A 336 9.97 3.05 13.15
C THR A 336 10.12 1.84 12.25
N GLY A 337 9.84 1.98 10.94
CA GLY A 337 9.67 0.86 10.02
C GLY A 337 8.38 0.06 10.22
N ILE A 338 7.60 0.33 11.28
CA ILE A 338 6.36 -0.39 11.58
C ILE A 338 5.25 0.09 10.65
N ARG A 339 4.86 -0.80 9.73
CA ARG A 339 3.67 -0.66 8.89
C ARG A 339 2.47 -1.29 9.56
N THR A 340 1.34 -0.58 9.56
CA THR A 340 0.09 -1.10 10.10
C THR A 340 -1.09 -0.74 9.20
N ASP A 341 -2.13 -1.58 9.26
CA ASP A 341 -3.35 -1.32 8.52
C ASP A 341 -4.26 -0.32 9.24
N ILE A 342 -4.99 0.44 8.43
CA ILE A 342 -6.07 1.32 8.84
C ILE A 342 -7.38 0.55 8.63
N ARG A 343 -8.34 0.71 9.55
CA ARG A 343 -9.68 0.10 9.44
C ARG A 343 -10.74 1.18 9.24
N PRO A 344 -10.89 1.73 8.02
CA PRO A 344 -11.89 2.76 7.77
C PRO A 344 -13.31 2.18 7.78
N ARG A 345 -14.30 3.01 8.14
CA ARG A 345 -15.72 2.70 7.95
C ARG A 345 -16.12 3.10 6.52
N GLY A 346 -16.27 2.12 5.63
CA GLY A 346 -16.62 2.33 4.22
C GLY A 346 -15.44 2.79 3.35
N SER A 347 -15.60 2.73 2.02
CA SER A 347 -14.56 3.10 1.03
C SER A 347 -13.23 2.34 1.16
N ALA A 348 -13.25 1.14 1.74
CA ALA A 348 -12.05 0.30 1.94
C ALA A 348 -11.30 -0.03 0.64
N GLY A 349 -11.99 -0.07 -0.51
CA GLY A 349 -11.37 -0.29 -1.82
C GLY A 349 -10.33 0.77 -2.23
N TYR A 350 -10.39 1.96 -1.62
CA TYR A 350 -9.44 3.06 -1.86
C TYR A 350 -8.27 3.07 -0.88
N LEU A 351 -8.30 2.26 0.18
CA LEU A 351 -7.22 2.22 1.17
C LEU A 351 -5.84 1.86 0.57
N PRO A 352 -5.73 0.93 -0.40
CA PRO A 352 -4.45 0.65 -1.05
C PRO A 352 -3.82 1.85 -1.75
N ASN A 353 -4.58 2.90 -2.06
CA ASN A 353 -4.10 4.14 -2.68
C ASN A 353 -3.67 5.20 -1.65
N PHE A 354 -3.84 4.93 -0.36
CA PHE A 354 -3.61 5.91 0.69
C PHE A 354 -2.34 5.57 1.48
N PHE A 355 -1.44 6.53 1.58
CA PHE A 355 -0.23 6.47 2.39
C PHE A 355 -0.32 7.53 3.49
N ILE A 356 0.10 7.19 4.70
CA ILE A 356 0.26 8.15 5.79
C ILE A 356 1.44 7.79 6.68
N VAL A 357 2.21 8.80 7.06
CA VAL A 357 3.15 8.74 8.19
C VAL A 357 2.59 9.57 9.35
N VAL A 358 2.58 9.00 10.55
CA VAL A 358 2.16 9.67 11.78
C VAL A 358 3.32 9.72 12.77
N ASP A 359 3.63 10.91 13.27
CA ASP A 359 4.66 11.12 14.29
C ASP A 359 4.03 11.37 15.66
N ASP A 360 4.40 10.53 16.62
CA ASP A 360 4.06 10.70 18.03
C ASP A 360 5.34 10.75 18.87
N PRO A 361 5.76 11.94 19.34
CA PRO A 361 6.98 12.11 20.14
C PRO A 361 7.03 11.32 21.45
N GLN A 362 5.90 10.83 21.92
CA GLN A 362 5.80 10.06 23.16
C GLN A 362 5.52 8.57 22.90
N LEU A 363 5.58 8.13 21.63
CA LEU A 363 5.37 6.73 21.25
C LEU A 363 6.39 5.84 21.97
N SER A 364 5.90 4.75 22.56
CA SER A 364 6.74 3.76 23.23
C SER A 364 6.60 2.42 22.54
N PHE A 365 7.70 1.70 22.36
CA PHE A 365 7.72 0.36 21.79
C PHE A 365 7.94 -0.71 22.86
N ASP A 366 7.69 -1.97 22.49
CA ASP A 366 8.22 -3.16 23.16
C ASP A 366 9.73 -3.32 22.88
N ILE A 367 10.40 -4.30 23.50
CA ILE A 367 11.84 -4.54 23.26
C ILE A 367 12.03 -4.86 21.77
N GLY A 368 13.08 -4.34 21.14
CA GLY A 368 13.38 -4.58 19.72
C GLY A 368 12.43 -3.93 18.72
N ARG A 369 11.60 -2.96 19.14
CA ARG A 369 10.67 -2.22 18.26
C ARG A 369 9.64 -3.09 17.52
N LYS A 370 9.42 -4.32 18.00
CA LYS A 370 8.51 -5.32 17.42
C LYS A 370 7.07 -4.85 17.23
N SER A 371 6.55 -4.12 18.22
CA SER A 371 5.15 -3.73 18.27
C SER A 371 4.95 -2.40 19.00
N ILE A 372 3.83 -1.75 18.64
CA ILE A 372 3.28 -0.61 19.36
C ILE A 372 2.17 -1.12 20.30
N PRO A 373 2.17 -0.73 21.58
CA PRO A 373 1.11 -1.09 22.51
C PRO A 373 -0.29 -0.75 21.97
N GLY A 374 -1.24 -1.68 22.11
CA GLY A 374 -2.55 -1.62 21.43
C GLY A 374 -3.33 -0.32 21.63
N ARG A 375 -3.23 0.31 22.81
CA ARG A 375 -3.89 1.60 23.10
C ARG A 375 -3.31 2.74 22.26
N GLN A 376 -1.97 2.83 22.15
CA GLN A 376 -1.32 3.87 21.34
C GLN A 376 -1.58 3.61 19.85
N LEU A 377 -1.50 2.35 19.42
CA LEU A 377 -1.81 1.98 18.04
C LEU A 377 -3.25 2.32 17.64
N GLY A 378 -4.23 2.06 18.51
CA GLY A 378 -5.63 2.44 18.29
C GLY A 378 -5.80 3.94 18.05
N MET A 379 -5.18 4.77 18.89
CA MET A 379 -5.21 6.23 18.75
C MET A 379 -4.59 6.69 17.42
N LEU A 380 -3.45 6.13 17.02
CA LEU A 380 -2.80 6.47 15.75
C LEU A 380 -3.67 6.06 14.55
N ARG A 381 -4.32 4.89 14.62
CA ARG A 381 -5.28 4.44 13.61
C ARG A 381 -6.50 5.35 13.50
N ASP A 382 -6.98 5.91 14.60
CA ASP A 382 -8.09 6.86 14.60
C ASP A 382 -7.70 8.15 13.88
N VAL A 383 -6.51 8.69 14.16
CA VAL A 383 -5.94 9.85 13.44
C VAL A 383 -5.85 9.55 11.95
N ALA A 384 -5.26 8.42 11.56
CA ALA A 384 -5.14 8.04 10.16
C ALA A 384 -6.49 7.83 9.46
N SER A 385 -7.48 7.26 10.16
CA SER A 385 -8.84 7.05 9.64
C SER A 385 -9.60 8.37 9.43
N GLU A 386 -9.35 9.38 10.27
CA GLU A 386 -9.88 10.73 10.05
C GLU A 386 -9.27 11.40 8.84
N VAL A 387 -7.94 11.36 8.70
CA VAL A 387 -7.22 11.93 7.55
C VAL A 387 -7.66 11.23 6.26
N PHE A 388 -7.78 9.90 6.27
CA PHE A 388 -8.31 9.15 5.13
C PHE A 388 -9.72 9.60 4.73
N ARG A 389 -10.62 9.81 5.69
CA ARG A 389 -11.99 10.30 5.41
C ARG A 389 -11.98 11.68 4.79
N GLU A 390 -11.07 12.55 5.20
CA GLU A 390 -10.90 13.88 4.62
C GLU A 390 -10.58 13.80 3.12
N PHE A 391 -9.62 12.97 2.73
CA PHE A 391 -9.37 12.69 1.30
C PHE A 391 -10.62 12.13 0.61
N ILE A 392 -11.22 11.08 1.17
CA ILE A 392 -12.36 10.42 0.53
C ILE A 392 -13.55 11.37 0.33
N ASN A 393 -13.81 12.29 1.25
CA ASN A 393 -14.91 13.23 1.10
C ASN A 393 -14.63 14.27 -0.01
N GLU A 394 -13.39 14.72 -0.13
CA GLU A 394 -13.03 15.84 -1.00
C GLU A 394 -12.67 15.40 -2.43
N ILE A 395 -11.93 14.30 -2.57
CA ILE A 395 -11.34 13.91 -3.86
C ILE A 395 -12.04 12.72 -4.50
N LYS A 396 -12.63 11.76 -3.76
CA LYS A 396 -13.26 10.55 -4.33
C LYS A 396 -14.16 10.78 -5.54
N PRO A 397 -15.02 11.82 -5.61
CA PRO A 397 -15.86 12.07 -6.78
C PRO A 397 -15.09 12.33 -8.09
N TYR A 398 -13.81 12.66 -7.98
CA TYR A 398 -12.97 13.19 -9.06
C TYR A 398 -11.77 12.31 -9.42
N ILE A 399 -11.43 11.30 -8.60
CA ILE A 399 -10.30 10.37 -8.86
C ILE A 399 -10.80 9.07 -9.53
N GLY A 400 -12.11 8.80 -9.45
CA GLY A 400 -12.74 7.63 -10.06
C GLY A 400 -13.02 7.84 -11.55
N GLY A 401 -12.36 7.04 -12.38
CA GLY A 401 -12.63 6.90 -13.80
C GLY A 401 -11.53 7.48 -14.65
N GLU A 402 -10.99 6.65 -15.53
CA GLU A 402 -10.35 7.17 -16.74
C GLU A 402 -11.35 8.12 -17.39
N PRO A 403 -11.00 9.40 -17.58
CA PRO A 403 -11.69 10.17 -18.58
C PRO A 403 -11.43 9.44 -19.88
N ARG A 404 -12.46 8.73 -20.39
CA ARG A 404 -12.49 8.18 -21.74
C ARG A 404 -11.78 9.19 -22.64
N GLY A 405 -10.78 8.69 -23.36
CA GLY A 405 -9.93 9.49 -24.24
C GLY A 405 -10.78 10.47 -25.04
N GLN A 406 -10.23 11.66 -25.27
CA GLN A 406 -10.86 12.77 -26.01
C GLN A 406 -12.09 12.37 -26.83
N GLU A 407 -13.26 12.70 -26.33
CA GLU A 407 -14.32 13.20 -27.19
C GLU A 407 -14.56 14.64 -26.75
N ASP A 408 -14.74 15.50 -27.74
CA ASP A 408 -14.99 16.91 -27.59
C ASP A 408 -16.13 17.18 -26.61
N GLY A 409 -16.21 18.42 -26.09
CA GLY A 409 -17.29 18.79 -25.18
C GLY A 409 -18.63 18.30 -25.73
N TRP A 410 -19.33 17.45 -24.97
CA TRP A 410 -20.65 16.94 -25.33
C TRP A 410 -21.51 18.06 -25.90
N ASP A 411 -21.63 18.09 -27.21
CA ASP A 411 -22.45 19.06 -27.91
C ASP A 411 -23.85 18.48 -27.94
N ARG A 412 -24.66 19.01 -27.03
CA ARG A 412 -26.08 18.67 -26.92
C ARG A 412 -26.77 18.78 -28.28
N THR A 413 -26.44 19.80 -29.09
CA THR A 413 -27.08 20.04 -30.39
C THR A 413 -26.67 18.98 -31.40
N ALA A 414 -25.39 18.67 -31.50
CA ALA A 414 -24.89 17.61 -32.37
C ALA A 414 -25.51 16.25 -31.99
N THR A 415 -25.55 15.93 -30.69
CA THR A 415 -26.16 14.69 -30.18
C THR A 415 -27.65 14.61 -30.53
N PHE A 416 -28.42 15.69 -30.37
CA PHE A 416 -29.85 15.68 -30.74
C PHE A 416 -30.07 15.61 -32.26
N ASN A 417 -29.13 16.11 -33.08
CA ASN A 417 -29.20 15.94 -34.53
C ASN A 417 -28.95 14.49 -34.92
N GLU A 418 -27.93 13.84 -34.36
CA GLU A 418 -27.69 12.40 -34.54
C GLU A 418 -28.92 11.56 -34.16
N ILE A 419 -29.53 11.85 -33.00
CA ILE A 419 -30.76 11.15 -32.57
C ILE A 419 -31.92 11.38 -33.56
N ARG A 420 -32.08 12.61 -34.09
CA ARG A 420 -33.13 12.91 -35.07
C ARG A 420 -32.92 12.18 -36.39
N ASP A 421 -31.67 11.91 -36.76
CA ASP A 421 -31.31 11.20 -37.99
C ASP A 421 -31.44 9.67 -37.84
N MET A 422 -31.62 9.15 -36.62
CA MET A 422 -31.92 7.74 -36.40
C MET A 422 -33.26 7.33 -37.04
N ALA A 423 -33.36 6.05 -37.42
CA ALA A 423 -34.60 5.50 -37.96
C ALA A 423 -35.78 5.62 -36.97
N ASP A 424 -36.92 6.07 -37.49
CA ASP A 424 -38.18 6.13 -36.73
C ASP A 424 -38.76 4.74 -36.50
N LEU A 425 -39.33 4.54 -35.31
CA LEU A 425 -39.94 3.29 -34.90
C LEU A 425 -41.35 3.08 -35.49
N ASN A 426 -42.10 4.15 -35.69
CA ASN A 426 -43.42 4.16 -36.36
C ASN A 426 -44.47 3.17 -35.81
N SER A 427 -44.41 2.79 -34.53
CA SER A 427 -45.46 1.95 -33.91
C SER A 427 -46.48 2.80 -33.14
N ARG A 428 -47.76 2.43 -33.24
CA ARG A 428 -48.84 3.04 -32.45
C ARG A 428 -48.93 2.47 -31.03
N LYS A 429 -48.20 1.40 -30.73
CA LYS A 429 -48.23 0.68 -29.45
C LYS A 429 -47.28 1.27 -28.41
N THR A 430 -46.36 2.16 -28.80
CA THR A 430 -45.37 2.82 -27.94
C THR A 430 -45.23 4.29 -28.27
N HIS A 431 -44.83 5.11 -27.30
CA HIS A 431 -44.49 6.52 -27.47
C HIS A 431 -43.03 6.76 -27.86
N PHE A 432 -42.19 5.72 -27.89
CA PHE A 432 -40.82 5.86 -28.38
C PHE A 432 -40.83 6.16 -29.89
N LEU A 433 -40.21 7.28 -30.27
CA LEU A 433 -40.19 7.74 -31.66
C LEU A 433 -39.10 7.04 -32.49
N LYS A 434 -37.98 6.69 -31.87
CA LYS A 434 -36.78 6.13 -32.54
C LYS A 434 -36.58 4.66 -32.17
N MET A 435 -35.98 3.90 -33.08
CA MET A 435 -35.58 2.52 -32.79
C MET A 435 -34.52 2.46 -31.68
N PRO A 436 -34.40 1.34 -30.93
CA PRO A 436 -33.43 1.23 -29.83
C PRO A 436 -31.96 1.34 -30.24
N ALA A 437 -31.61 1.02 -31.49
CA ALA A 437 -30.27 1.18 -32.08
C ALA A 437 -29.11 0.73 -31.17
N GLY A 438 -29.17 -0.49 -30.65
CA GLY A 438 -28.14 -1.03 -29.76
C GLY A 438 -28.33 -0.73 -28.27
N GLN A 439 -29.30 0.10 -27.89
CA GLN A 439 -29.50 0.52 -26.50
C GLN A 439 -30.48 -0.39 -25.75
N GLU A 440 -29.96 -1.19 -24.82
CA GLU A 440 -30.73 -2.10 -23.96
C GLU A 440 -31.74 -1.34 -23.08
N ALA A 441 -31.38 -0.16 -22.58
CA ALA A 441 -32.27 0.67 -21.78
C ALA A 441 -33.54 1.09 -22.54
N THR A 442 -33.43 1.31 -23.86
CA THR A 442 -34.58 1.63 -24.70
C THR A 442 -35.46 0.40 -24.93
N VAL A 443 -34.87 -0.80 -25.08
CA VAL A 443 -35.61 -2.08 -25.13
C VAL A 443 -36.43 -2.27 -23.84
N ALA A 444 -35.79 -2.14 -22.68
CA ALA A 444 -36.48 -2.20 -21.39
C ALA A 444 -37.59 -1.14 -21.26
N GLY A 445 -37.32 0.09 -21.69
CA GLY A 445 -38.30 1.19 -21.69
C GLY A 445 -39.55 0.88 -22.51
N ILE A 446 -39.38 0.36 -23.73
CA ILE A 446 -40.50 -0.06 -24.59
C ILE A 446 -41.26 -1.23 -23.95
N PHE A 447 -40.56 -2.22 -23.40
CA PHE A 447 -41.19 -3.37 -22.73
C PHE A 447 -42.11 -2.92 -21.58
N PHE A 448 -41.63 -2.05 -20.69
CA PHE A 448 -42.45 -1.53 -19.59
C PHE A 448 -43.62 -0.69 -20.09
N GLU A 449 -43.48 0.04 -21.21
CA GLU A 449 -44.61 0.76 -21.80
C GLU A 449 -45.67 -0.20 -22.36
N LEU A 450 -45.26 -1.23 -23.08
CA LEU A 450 -46.17 -2.26 -23.61
C LEU A 450 -46.90 -3.00 -22.49
N LEU A 451 -46.21 -3.27 -21.39
CA LEU A 451 -46.80 -3.80 -20.17
C LEU A 451 -47.81 -2.82 -19.55
N GLY A 452 -47.44 -1.55 -19.38
CA GLY A 452 -48.32 -0.51 -18.82
C GLY A 452 -49.58 -0.25 -19.66
N ARG A 453 -49.51 -0.49 -20.97
CA ARG A 453 -50.65 -0.42 -21.90
C ARG A 453 -51.47 -1.71 -21.99
N GLY A 454 -51.08 -2.77 -21.28
CA GLY A 454 -51.77 -4.06 -21.28
C GLY A 454 -51.60 -4.88 -22.58
N THR A 455 -50.57 -4.57 -23.39
CA THR A 455 -50.20 -5.41 -24.55
C THR A 455 -49.59 -6.72 -24.08
N ILE A 456 -48.65 -6.61 -23.13
CA ILE A 456 -48.11 -7.77 -22.41
C ILE A 456 -49.04 -8.06 -21.23
N LYS A 457 -49.54 -9.29 -21.15
CA LYS A 457 -50.47 -9.76 -20.13
C LYS A 457 -49.81 -10.77 -19.20
N ASP A 458 -50.42 -10.97 -18.03
CA ASP A 458 -50.03 -11.98 -17.04
C ASP A 458 -48.61 -11.85 -16.48
N LEU A 459 -47.96 -10.70 -16.69
CA LEU A 459 -46.66 -10.35 -16.14
C LEU A 459 -46.81 -9.24 -15.11
N VAL A 460 -46.24 -9.42 -13.91
CA VAL A 460 -46.26 -8.44 -12.82
C VAL A 460 -44.82 -8.20 -12.34
N PRO A 461 -44.20 -7.06 -12.66
CA PRO A 461 -42.89 -6.68 -12.17
C PRO A 461 -42.88 -6.56 -10.64
N TYR A 462 -41.86 -7.11 -9.99
CA TYR A 462 -41.60 -6.85 -8.57
C TYR A 462 -40.62 -5.68 -8.40
N ILE A 463 -39.44 -5.78 -9.01
CA ILE A 463 -38.36 -4.80 -8.86
C ILE A 463 -37.35 -4.93 -10.00
N SER A 464 -36.80 -3.79 -10.47
CA SER A 464 -35.70 -3.75 -11.42
C SER A 464 -34.35 -3.49 -10.75
N GLY A 465 -33.27 -4.07 -11.30
CA GLY A 465 -31.88 -3.82 -10.90
C GLY A 465 -31.51 -4.26 -9.47
N TYR A 466 -32.27 -5.16 -8.86
CA TYR A 466 -32.04 -5.58 -7.47
C TYR A 466 -30.65 -6.23 -7.31
N LYS A 467 -29.83 -5.65 -6.41
CA LYS A 467 -28.43 -6.04 -6.14
C LYS A 467 -27.51 -6.05 -7.38
N SER A 468 -27.89 -5.39 -8.47
CA SER A 468 -27.11 -5.34 -9.70
C SER A 468 -26.77 -6.72 -10.30
N LYS A 469 -27.59 -7.75 -10.03
CA LYS A 469 -27.37 -9.11 -10.57
C LYS A 469 -28.15 -9.35 -11.87
N TYR A 470 -29.46 -9.05 -11.89
CA TYR A 470 -30.36 -9.22 -13.02
C TYR A 470 -31.20 -7.97 -13.24
N ASP A 471 -31.71 -7.79 -14.45
CA ASP A 471 -32.43 -6.56 -14.80
C ASP A 471 -33.81 -6.46 -14.16
N LEU A 472 -34.59 -7.56 -14.16
CA LEU A 472 -35.95 -7.55 -13.66
C LEU A 472 -36.33 -8.88 -12.98
N TYR A 473 -36.88 -8.76 -11.77
CA TYR A 473 -37.59 -9.84 -11.08
C TYR A 473 -39.08 -9.61 -11.22
N ALA A 474 -39.82 -10.61 -11.69
CA ALA A 474 -41.24 -10.49 -11.95
C ALA A 474 -41.99 -11.77 -11.60
N LYS A 475 -43.32 -11.68 -11.58
CA LYS A 475 -44.22 -12.82 -11.62
C LYS A 475 -44.75 -12.98 -13.02
N TYR A 476 -44.69 -14.17 -13.58
CA TYR A 476 -45.35 -14.50 -14.82
C TYR A 476 -46.33 -15.65 -14.60
N LYS A 477 -47.63 -15.38 -14.80
CA LYS A 477 -48.74 -16.26 -14.40
C LYS A 477 -48.66 -16.64 -12.92
N LYS A 478 -48.20 -17.85 -12.61
CA LYS A 478 -48.09 -18.40 -11.25
C LYS A 478 -46.65 -18.58 -10.76
N SER A 479 -45.66 -18.31 -11.60
CA SER A 479 -44.25 -18.53 -11.30
C SER A 479 -43.51 -17.21 -11.14
N ASP A 480 -42.56 -17.18 -10.22
CA ASP A 480 -41.57 -16.11 -10.15
C ASP A 480 -40.53 -16.34 -11.26
N VAL A 481 -40.15 -15.27 -11.96
CA VAL A 481 -39.25 -15.32 -13.12
C VAL A 481 -38.20 -14.21 -13.05
N VAL A 482 -37.03 -14.52 -13.59
CA VAL A 482 -35.92 -13.58 -13.83
C VAL A 482 -35.89 -13.21 -15.30
N ILE A 483 -35.85 -11.91 -15.57
CA ILE A 483 -35.88 -11.33 -16.91
C ILE A 483 -34.61 -10.52 -17.14
N GLU A 484 -33.97 -10.76 -18.28
CA GLU A 484 -32.81 -10.00 -18.75
C GLU A 484 -33.16 -9.28 -20.06
N PHE A 485 -32.76 -8.01 -20.19
CA PHE A 485 -32.94 -7.22 -21.41
C PHE A 485 -31.65 -7.14 -22.18
N LYS A 486 -31.70 -7.48 -23.47
CA LYS A 486 -30.60 -7.21 -24.40
C LYS A 486 -31.11 -6.54 -25.65
N TYR A 487 -30.26 -5.82 -26.35
CA TYR A 487 -30.60 -5.39 -27.70
C TYR A 487 -30.58 -6.59 -28.67
N ALA A 488 -29.51 -7.40 -28.62
CA ALA A 488 -29.35 -8.58 -29.44
C ALA A 488 -29.04 -9.82 -28.57
N LEU A 489 -29.57 -10.98 -28.97
CA LEU A 489 -29.47 -12.20 -28.16
C LEU A 489 -28.02 -12.69 -28.03
N HIS A 490 -27.19 -12.56 -29.07
CA HIS A 490 -25.79 -12.97 -29.01
C HIS A 490 -25.00 -12.29 -27.88
N SER A 491 -25.36 -11.07 -27.48
CA SER A 491 -24.75 -10.41 -26.33
C SER A 491 -25.03 -11.15 -25.01
N LEU A 492 -26.22 -11.75 -24.87
CA LEU A 492 -26.54 -12.60 -23.72
C LEU A 492 -25.76 -13.92 -23.78
N ILE A 493 -25.66 -14.50 -24.98
CA ILE A 493 -24.91 -15.75 -25.20
C ILE A 493 -23.44 -15.55 -24.85
N ASP A 494 -22.85 -14.41 -25.24
CA ASP A 494 -21.47 -14.06 -24.88
C ASP A 494 -21.31 -13.84 -23.36
N ASP A 495 -22.32 -13.29 -22.68
CA ASP A 495 -22.30 -13.14 -21.21
C ASP A 495 -22.32 -14.49 -20.47
N PHE A 496 -22.90 -15.55 -21.06
CA PHE A 496 -22.81 -16.91 -20.51
C PHE A 496 -21.42 -17.52 -20.68
N ASP A 497 -20.77 -17.29 -21.82
CA ASP A 497 -19.42 -17.81 -22.10
C ASP A 497 -18.35 -17.14 -21.22
N ASP A 498 -18.55 -15.86 -20.90
CA ASP A 498 -17.68 -15.08 -20.02
C ASP A 498 -17.95 -15.34 -18.51
N ASP A 499 -18.78 -16.32 -18.15
CA ASP A 499 -19.23 -16.61 -16.76
C ASP A 499 -19.83 -15.39 -16.02
N ARG A 500 -20.35 -14.40 -16.75
CA ARG A 500 -20.97 -13.19 -16.15
C ARG A 500 -22.41 -13.44 -15.71
N LYS A 501 -23.10 -14.33 -16.43
CA LYS A 501 -24.48 -14.73 -16.20
C LYS A 501 -24.55 -16.25 -16.22
N LEU A 502 -25.48 -16.82 -15.45
CA LEU A 502 -25.71 -18.26 -15.42
C LEU A 502 -27.00 -18.57 -16.19
N PHE A 503 -26.93 -19.55 -17.11
CA PHE A 503 -28.03 -19.90 -17.99
C PHE A 503 -29.27 -20.38 -17.21
N ASP A 504 -29.08 -21.14 -16.14
CA ASP A 504 -30.12 -21.71 -15.28
C ASP A 504 -30.77 -20.69 -14.32
N GLU A 505 -30.25 -19.46 -14.27
CA GLU A 505 -30.78 -18.38 -13.43
C GLU A 505 -31.68 -17.39 -14.19
N ILE A 506 -31.78 -17.49 -15.52
CA ILE A 506 -32.59 -16.60 -16.37
C ILE A 506 -33.76 -17.39 -16.96
N ASP A 507 -34.98 -16.91 -16.75
CA ASP A 507 -36.18 -17.58 -17.29
C ASP A 507 -36.63 -16.99 -18.63
N ILE A 508 -36.46 -15.66 -18.78
CA ILE A 508 -36.94 -14.91 -19.94
C ILE A 508 -35.85 -13.93 -20.42
N ALA A 509 -35.60 -13.93 -21.73
CA ALA A 509 -34.81 -12.90 -22.38
C ALA A 509 -35.72 -12.01 -23.23
N VAL A 510 -35.64 -10.69 -23.04
CA VAL A 510 -36.35 -9.71 -23.86
C VAL A 510 -35.33 -9.05 -24.78
N VAL A 511 -35.51 -9.26 -26.08
CA VAL A 511 -34.61 -8.75 -27.12
C VAL A 511 -35.34 -7.88 -28.11
N TRP A 512 -34.59 -7.08 -28.89
CA TRP A 512 -35.19 -6.30 -29.96
C TRP A 512 -35.72 -7.20 -31.09
N GLU A 513 -34.84 -8.04 -31.64
CA GLU A 513 -35.13 -9.01 -32.68
C GLU A 513 -34.11 -10.16 -32.63
N ILE A 514 -34.46 -11.29 -33.23
CA ILE A 514 -33.53 -12.39 -33.51
C ILE A 514 -33.03 -12.27 -34.94
N THR A 515 -31.72 -12.42 -35.11
CA THR A 515 -31.02 -12.31 -36.39
C THR A 515 -30.28 -13.60 -36.73
N GLU A 516 -29.88 -13.74 -37.98
CA GLU A 516 -29.03 -14.86 -38.45
C GLU A 516 -27.73 -14.98 -37.63
N ARG A 517 -27.18 -13.85 -37.15
CA ARG A 517 -26.01 -13.84 -36.28
C ARG A 517 -26.29 -14.51 -34.93
N ASP A 518 -27.49 -14.36 -34.39
CA ASP A 518 -27.88 -14.97 -33.12
C ASP A 518 -27.97 -16.49 -33.27
N HIS A 519 -28.55 -17.00 -34.36
CA HIS A 519 -28.55 -18.43 -34.69
C HIS A 519 -27.13 -18.99 -34.84
N GLN A 520 -26.26 -18.30 -35.59
CA GLN A 520 -24.87 -18.73 -35.77
C GLN A 520 -24.08 -18.73 -34.45
N THR A 521 -24.34 -17.75 -33.58
CA THR A 521 -23.68 -17.65 -32.28
C THR A 521 -24.17 -18.77 -31.35
N ALA A 522 -25.48 -19.00 -31.27
CA ALA A 522 -26.05 -20.11 -30.49
C ALA A 522 -25.48 -21.47 -30.94
N ALA A 523 -25.52 -21.77 -32.24
CA ALA A 523 -25.00 -23.02 -32.79
C ALA A 523 -23.51 -23.21 -32.50
N ARG A 524 -22.69 -22.15 -32.62
CA ARG A 524 -21.25 -22.20 -32.30
C ARG A 524 -21.00 -22.51 -30.82
N ARG A 525 -21.90 -22.10 -29.93
CA ARG A 525 -21.82 -22.30 -28.48
C ARG A 525 -22.54 -23.57 -28.01
N GLY A 526 -23.01 -24.41 -28.92
CA GLY A 526 -23.74 -25.63 -28.58
C GLY A 526 -25.11 -25.38 -27.95
N LEU A 527 -25.67 -24.19 -28.15
CA LEU A 527 -27.02 -23.81 -27.76
C LEU A 527 -27.99 -24.06 -28.92
N ASP A 528 -29.19 -24.49 -28.60
CA ASP A 528 -30.25 -24.73 -29.57
C ASP A 528 -31.26 -23.58 -29.51
N LEU A 529 -31.36 -22.78 -30.57
CA LEU A 529 -32.27 -21.65 -30.69
C LEU A 529 -33.35 -21.98 -31.71
N GLN A 530 -34.58 -22.18 -31.23
CA GLN A 530 -35.71 -22.60 -32.04
C GLN A 530 -36.87 -21.61 -31.94
N GLU A 531 -37.60 -21.46 -33.03
CA GLU A 531 -38.89 -20.76 -33.04
C GLU A 531 -39.95 -21.65 -32.37
N ILE A 532 -40.80 -21.06 -31.54
CA ILE A 532 -41.88 -21.80 -30.86
C ILE A 532 -43.00 -22.03 -31.88
N GLU A 533 -42.97 -23.17 -32.58
CA GLU A 533 -44.07 -23.58 -33.46
C GLU A 533 -45.35 -23.81 -32.65
N GLY A 534 -46.46 -23.20 -33.08
CA GLY A 534 -47.78 -23.46 -32.53
C GLY A 534 -48.21 -24.89 -32.80
N GLY A 535 -47.89 -25.81 -31.90
CA GLY A 535 -48.32 -27.20 -31.98
C GLY A 535 -49.85 -27.33 -31.99
N LEU A 536 -50.36 -28.33 -32.72
CA LEU A 536 -51.79 -28.63 -32.95
C LEU A 536 -52.66 -28.79 -31.68
N THR A 537 -52.11 -28.71 -30.46
CA THR A 537 -52.82 -28.93 -29.19
C THR A 537 -52.50 -27.93 -28.06
N ALA A 538 -51.61 -26.95 -28.26
CA ALA A 538 -51.34 -25.90 -27.29
C ALA A 538 -51.29 -24.54 -27.99
N SER A 539 -52.17 -23.62 -27.62
CA SER A 539 -52.05 -22.23 -28.08
C SER A 539 -50.69 -21.70 -27.60
N PRO A 540 -49.74 -21.37 -28.49
CA PRO A 540 -48.47 -20.79 -28.07
C PRO A 540 -48.76 -19.51 -27.27
N ASP A 541 -47.96 -19.29 -26.23
CA ASP A 541 -48.08 -18.07 -25.46
C ASP A 541 -47.67 -16.89 -26.35
N PRO A 542 -48.54 -15.91 -26.61
CA PRO A 542 -48.25 -14.84 -27.55
C PRO A 542 -47.07 -13.96 -27.11
N LEU A 543 -46.60 -14.09 -25.86
CA LEU A 543 -45.45 -13.37 -25.36
C LEU A 543 -44.11 -13.91 -25.87
N PHE A 544 -44.00 -15.20 -26.17
CA PHE A 544 -42.72 -15.82 -26.52
C PHE A 544 -42.73 -16.33 -27.95
N GLN A 545 -41.67 -16.04 -28.69
CA GLN A 545 -41.53 -16.41 -30.10
C GLN A 545 -40.40 -17.42 -30.31
N TYR A 546 -39.39 -17.40 -29.43
CA TYR A 546 -38.26 -18.32 -29.52
C TYR A 546 -37.95 -18.95 -28.17
N GLU A 547 -37.25 -20.07 -28.23
CA GLU A 547 -36.73 -20.79 -27.09
C GLU A 547 -35.23 -21.06 -27.29
N LEU A 548 -34.42 -20.78 -26.27
CA LEU A 548 -33.00 -21.08 -26.24
C LEU A 548 -32.75 -22.20 -25.21
N SER A 549 -32.18 -23.31 -25.67
CA SER A 549 -31.98 -24.52 -24.87
C SER A 549 -30.50 -24.87 -24.71
N LEU A 550 -30.14 -25.36 -23.51
CA LEU A 550 -28.81 -25.87 -23.16
C LEU A 550 -28.93 -27.24 -22.46
N GLY A 551 -28.82 -28.32 -23.23
CA GLY A 551 -28.82 -29.69 -22.70
C GLY A 551 -30.07 -29.98 -21.83
N PRO A 552 -29.91 -30.49 -20.59
CA PRO A 552 -31.03 -30.83 -19.70
C PRO A 552 -31.58 -29.64 -18.89
N THR A 553 -31.01 -28.44 -19.03
CA THR A 553 -31.42 -27.25 -18.28
C THR A 553 -32.75 -26.72 -18.80
N SER A 554 -33.57 -26.13 -17.92
CA SER A 554 -34.78 -25.42 -18.33
C SER A 554 -34.44 -24.38 -19.41
N PRO A 555 -35.23 -24.29 -20.49
CA PRO A 555 -34.94 -23.37 -21.57
C PRO A 555 -35.27 -21.92 -21.19
N ILE A 556 -34.54 -20.99 -21.80
CA ILE A 556 -34.82 -19.55 -21.71
C ILE A 556 -35.84 -19.20 -22.79
N ARG A 557 -36.99 -18.65 -22.38
CA ARG A 557 -38.00 -18.18 -23.34
C ARG A 557 -37.68 -16.76 -23.80
N ILE A 558 -37.81 -16.51 -25.09
CA ILE A 558 -37.40 -15.25 -25.70
C ILE A 558 -38.61 -14.48 -26.21
N THR A 559 -38.68 -13.20 -25.83
CA THR A 559 -39.64 -12.22 -26.35
C THR A 559 -38.93 -11.26 -27.29
N CYS A 560 -39.36 -11.22 -28.55
CA CYS A 560 -38.90 -10.26 -29.56
C CYS A 560 -39.79 -9.03 -29.55
N LEU A 561 -39.32 -7.90 -28.99
CA LEU A 561 -40.13 -6.69 -28.89
C LEU A 561 -40.60 -6.14 -30.24
N LYS A 562 -39.78 -6.29 -31.28
CA LYS A 562 -40.15 -5.83 -32.64
C LYS A 562 -41.41 -6.51 -33.17
N GLU A 563 -41.67 -7.75 -32.76
CA GLU A 563 -42.86 -8.52 -33.17
C GLU A 563 -44.12 -8.14 -32.37
N LEU A 564 -43.94 -7.54 -31.19
CA LEU A 564 -45.04 -7.05 -30.35
C LEU A 564 -45.50 -5.64 -30.74
N LEU A 565 -44.70 -4.90 -31.52
CA LEU A 565 -44.97 -3.51 -31.94
C LEU A 565 -45.92 -3.41 -33.14
#